data_AF-A0A6N9CBH3-F1
#
_entry.id   AF-A0A6N9CBH3-F1
#
_cell.length_a   1.000
_cell.length_b   1.000
_cell.length_c   1.000
_cell.angle_alpha   90.00
_cell.angle_beta   90.00
_cell.angle_gamma   90.00
#
_symmetry.space_group_name_H-M   'P 1'
#
loop_
_entity.id
_entity.type
_entity.pdbx_description
1 polymer ?
#
loop_
_entity_poly.entity_id
_entity_poly.type
_entity_poly.pdbx_seq_one_letter_code
_entity_poly.pdbx_strand_id
1 'polypeptide(L)'
;MKTKMTRKVVLMCSAVLLGIAVCMSFWLFLREHKARNFLASNELKTERVNTWQPKKNTDENQGDEPLTLEERAERVTQMAKNNFMSTLSEEELARPDIQKRIDFYDSPELRELTKEVMESGSYSRREFWNIRESQGIPVDWGVYTQLFRKVFPTGEPEDYEPEMRLELAKLFLAAEPVDQAAPGAVLRQRLEVYSKFIKEGDKTFPWLAGRFGIEFDAAIMGNTENNPAFEWVKDVQQNATNIVAGAEATGASVTDANTSASSWDLSSAMESPPASHSETEVPTTPDTSGSVLRTDAEIEAAIKKSLTPQPPDILTNQQLDTPSEIQSNLENNLKAQFSSERFERAMDTLDQYGPEEGIRRLKENDPEVAKQIERHRNRSRSEDSDKSEEVSR
;
A
#
# COMPACT_ATOMS: atom_id res chain seq x y z
N MET A 1 -70.17 -7.68 -6.67
CA MET A 1 -69.02 -7.29 -5.82
C MET A 1 -67.66 -7.77 -6.32
N LYS A 2 -67.54 -8.91 -7.03
CA LYS A 2 -66.25 -9.46 -7.50
C LYS A 2 -65.49 -8.64 -8.57
N THR A 3 -66.18 -7.84 -9.40
CA THR A 3 -65.56 -7.05 -10.48
C THR A 3 -64.83 -5.78 -10.04
N LYS A 4 -65.06 -5.29 -8.82
CA LYS A 4 -64.34 -4.12 -8.28
C LYS A 4 -62.95 -4.47 -7.73
N MET A 5 -62.74 -5.73 -7.31
CA MET A 5 -61.48 -6.17 -6.72
C MET A 5 -60.43 -6.43 -7.80
N THR A 6 -60.82 -6.98 -8.95
CA THR A 6 -59.91 -7.23 -10.08
C THR A 6 -59.35 -5.95 -10.70
N ARG A 7 -60.13 -4.86 -10.77
CA ARG A 7 -59.63 -3.57 -11.30
C ARG A 7 -58.56 -2.94 -10.41
N LYS A 8 -58.66 -3.06 -9.08
CA LYS A 8 -57.66 -2.50 -8.16
C LYS A 8 -56.33 -3.25 -8.23
N VAL A 9 -56.37 -4.57 -8.35
CA VAL A 9 -55.15 -5.39 -8.49
C VAL A 9 -54.46 -5.11 -9.82
N VAL A 10 -55.20 -5.01 -10.93
CA VAL A 10 -54.63 -4.66 -12.24
C VAL A 10 -53.99 -3.27 -12.22
N LEU A 11 -54.64 -2.27 -11.61
CA LEU A 11 -54.09 -0.92 -11.48
C LEU A 11 -52.81 -0.89 -10.62
N MET A 12 -52.75 -1.66 -9.52
CA MET A 12 -51.53 -1.75 -8.71
C MET A 12 -50.39 -2.43 -9.47
N CYS A 13 -50.64 -3.53 -10.16
CA CYS A 13 -49.62 -4.21 -10.97
C CYS A 13 -49.09 -3.29 -12.10
N SER A 14 -49.97 -2.53 -12.76
CA SER A 14 -49.54 -1.56 -13.78
C SER A 14 -48.70 -0.42 -13.19
N ALA A 15 -49.03 0.08 -11.99
CA ALA A 15 -48.25 1.12 -11.33
C ALA A 15 -46.85 0.63 -10.91
N VAL A 16 -46.74 -0.62 -10.42
CA VAL A 16 -45.45 -1.23 -10.07
C VAL A 16 -44.58 -1.45 -11.30
N LEU A 17 -45.15 -1.94 -12.40
CA LEU A 17 -44.42 -2.15 -13.65
C LEU A 17 -43.93 -0.83 -14.26
N LEU A 18 -44.73 0.24 -14.19
CA LEU A 18 -44.33 1.59 -14.60
C LEU A 18 -43.18 2.13 -13.72
N GLY A 19 -43.24 1.91 -12.40
CA GLY A 19 -42.16 2.30 -11.49
C GLY A 19 -40.83 1.61 -11.82
N ILE A 20 -40.86 0.29 -12.06
CA ILE A 20 -39.68 -0.49 -12.44
C ILE A 20 -39.11 -0.01 -13.79
N ALA A 21 -39.98 0.27 -14.77
CA ALA A 21 -39.54 0.79 -16.07
C ALA A 21 -38.85 2.15 -15.95
N VAL A 22 -39.39 3.08 -15.15
CA VAL A 22 -38.78 4.40 -14.90
C VAL A 22 -37.44 4.28 -14.18
N CYS A 23 -37.34 3.42 -13.16
CA CYS A 23 -36.08 3.17 -12.45
C CYS A 23 -35.01 2.56 -13.38
N MET A 24 -35.39 1.61 -14.25
CA MET A 24 -34.47 1.02 -15.23
C MET A 24 -34.03 2.03 -16.29
N SER A 25 -34.94 2.87 -16.80
CA SER A 25 -34.58 3.95 -17.73
C SER A 25 -33.66 4.99 -17.09
N PHE A 26 -33.89 5.36 -15.83
CA PHE A 26 -33.02 6.29 -15.09
C PHE A 26 -31.64 5.66 -14.80
N TRP A 27 -31.59 4.37 -14.46
CA TRP A 27 -30.33 3.65 -14.29
C TRP A 27 -29.54 3.52 -15.59
N LEU A 28 -30.20 3.22 -16.72
CA LEU A 28 -29.57 3.20 -18.05
C LEU A 28 -29.09 4.60 -18.47
N PHE A 29 -29.86 5.65 -18.19
CA PHE A 29 -29.45 7.03 -18.43
C PHE A 29 -28.21 7.42 -17.60
N LEU A 30 -28.17 7.08 -16.30
CA LEU A 30 -27.00 7.30 -15.46
C LEU A 30 -25.79 6.48 -15.93
N ARG A 31 -25.99 5.24 -16.38
CA ARG A 31 -24.94 4.39 -16.95
C ARG A 31 -24.38 4.98 -18.24
N GLU A 32 -25.25 5.44 -19.15
CA GLU A 32 -24.83 6.11 -20.38
C GLU A 32 -24.16 7.45 -20.11
N HIS A 33 -24.65 8.23 -19.15
CA HIS A 33 -24.04 9.52 -18.81
C HIS A 33 -22.68 9.34 -18.15
N LYS A 34 -22.50 8.30 -17.32
CA LYS A 34 -21.20 7.95 -16.75
C LYS A 34 -20.25 7.40 -17.81
N ALA A 35 -20.75 6.58 -18.75
CA ALA A 35 -19.97 6.10 -19.90
C ALA A 35 -19.59 7.23 -20.87
N ARG A 36 -20.49 8.18 -21.16
CA ARG A 36 -20.20 9.37 -21.99
C ARG A 36 -19.25 10.34 -21.30
N ASN A 37 -19.39 10.57 -19.98
CA ASN A 37 -18.43 11.39 -19.25
C ASN A 37 -17.06 10.70 -19.13
N PHE A 38 -17.03 9.37 -19.03
CA PHE A 38 -15.80 8.58 -19.04
C PHE A 38 -15.15 8.57 -20.42
N LEU A 39 -15.92 8.42 -21.51
CA LEU A 39 -15.44 8.49 -22.89
C LEU A 39 -15.03 9.91 -23.26
N ALA A 40 -15.77 10.95 -22.89
CA ALA A 40 -15.40 12.34 -23.10
C ALA A 40 -14.18 12.73 -22.26
N SER A 41 -14.08 12.26 -21.01
CA SER A 41 -12.88 12.42 -20.18
C SER A 41 -11.70 11.63 -20.73
N ASN A 42 -11.94 10.50 -21.39
CA ASN A 42 -10.90 9.67 -21.98
C ASN A 42 -10.49 10.18 -23.35
N GLU A 43 -11.36 10.75 -24.18
CA GLU A 43 -11.02 11.46 -25.41
C GLU A 43 -10.26 12.75 -25.08
N LEU A 44 -10.68 13.53 -24.08
CA LEU A 44 -9.90 14.66 -23.56
C LEU A 44 -8.55 14.24 -22.95
N LYS A 45 -8.44 12.99 -22.45
CA LYS A 45 -7.19 12.43 -21.93
C LYS A 45 -6.34 11.78 -23.02
N THR A 46 -6.87 11.12 -24.03
CA THR A 46 -6.08 10.56 -25.16
C THR A 46 -5.66 11.66 -26.11
N GLU A 47 -6.47 12.72 -26.29
CA GLU A 47 -6.05 13.94 -26.96
C GLU A 47 -4.97 14.67 -26.14
N ARG A 48 -5.05 14.68 -24.80
CA ARG A 48 -3.97 15.19 -23.92
C ARG A 48 -2.75 14.30 -23.80
N VAL A 49 -2.87 12.98 -23.89
CA VAL A 49 -1.78 12.01 -23.70
C VAL A 49 -1.01 11.81 -25.02
N ASN A 50 -1.69 11.84 -26.17
CA ASN A 50 -1.02 11.91 -27.47
C ASN A 50 -0.43 13.30 -27.78
N THR A 51 -0.85 14.34 -27.04
CA THR A 51 -0.17 15.65 -27.00
C THR A 51 0.70 15.85 -25.76
N TRP A 52 0.90 14.80 -24.94
CA TRP A 52 1.92 14.72 -23.90
C TRP A 52 3.18 14.03 -24.42
N GLN A 53 3.58 14.34 -25.66
CA GLN A 53 4.96 14.80 -25.72
C GLN A 53 4.97 16.02 -24.80
N PRO A 54 5.92 16.18 -23.84
CA PRO A 54 6.10 17.51 -23.29
C PRO A 54 6.21 18.38 -24.53
N LYS A 55 5.20 19.21 -24.80
CA LYS A 55 5.43 20.40 -25.60
C LYS A 55 6.63 20.96 -24.87
N LYS A 56 7.82 20.85 -25.48
CA LYS A 56 8.82 21.89 -25.29
C LYS A 56 7.95 23.11 -25.46
N ASN A 57 7.65 23.77 -24.35
CA ASN A 57 6.92 25.00 -24.39
C ASN A 57 7.89 25.88 -25.14
N THR A 58 7.75 25.90 -26.46
CA THR A 58 8.37 26.85 -27.37
C THR A 58 7.69 28.21 -27.22
N ASP A 59 7.02 28.42 -26.07
CA ASP A 59 6.89 29.69 -25.38
C ASP A 59 8.05 29.87 -24.38
N GLU A 60 9.25 29.42 -24.75
CA GLU A 60 10.55 29.82 -24.18
C GLU A 60 10.87 31.27 -24.61
N ASN A 61 9.84 32.13 -24.58
CA ASN A 61 9.84 33.46 -25.17
C ASN A 61 9.04 34.41 -24.28
N GLN A 62 9.58 34.65 -23.08
CA GLN A 62 9.78 35.99 -22.52
C GLN A 62 10.37 35.87 -21.09
N GLY A 63 11.68 36.01 -20.97
CA GLY A 63 12.37 36.67 -19.83
C GLY A 63 12.21 36.17 -18.39
N ASP A 64 11.39 35.18 -18.10
CA ASP A 64 11.19 34.72 -16.73
C ASP A 64 12.41 33.91 -16.28
N GLU A 65 13.05 34.36 -15.19
CA GLU A 65 14.13 33.62 -14.54
C GLU A 65 13.66 32.18 -14.22
N PRO A 66 14.53 31.17 -14.41
CA PRO A 66 14.16 29.79 -14.12
C PRO A 66 13.79 29.68 -12.64
N LEU A 67 12.57 29.21 -12.38
CA LEU A 67 12.07 28.98 -11.02
C LEU A 67 13.06 28.11 -10.23
N THR A 68 13.35 28.54 -9.01
CA THR A 68 14.12 27.76 -8.04
C THR A 68 13.41 26.44 -7.72
N LEU A 69 14.15 25.46 -7.20
CA LEU A 69 13.58 24.17 -6.79
C LEU A 69 12.47 24.35 -5.74
N GLU A 70 12.65 25.31 -4.82
CA GLU A 70 11.65 25.70 -3.83
C GLU A 70 10.33 26.14 -4.48
N GLU A 71 10.39 27.13 -5.38
CA GLU A 71 9.21 27.69 -6.05
C GLU A 71 8.51 26.63 -6.91
N ARG A 72 9.28 25.71 -7.51
CA ARG A 72 8.72 24.57 -8.25
C ARG A 72 7.97 23.61 -7.32
N ALA A 73 8.54 23.26 -6.18
CA ALA A 73 7.90 22.37 -5.20
C ALA A 73 6.63 23.01 -4.60
N GLU A 74 6.69 24.30 -4.26
CA GLU A 74 5.53 25.08 -3.82
C GLU A 74 4.44 25.10 -4.89
N ARG A 75 4.80 25.36 -6.16
CA ARG A 75 3.83 25.35 -7.26
C ARG A 75 3.15 23.98 -7.44
N VAL A 76 3.89 22.88 -7.29
CA VAL A 76 3.34 21.52 -7.42
C VAL A 76 2.41 21.19 -6.26
N THR A 77 2.81 21.49 -5.02
CA THR A 77 1.96 21.27 -3.84
C THR A 77 0.70 22.12 -3.88
N GLN A 78 0.80 23.39 -4.28
CA GLN A 78 -0.37 24.26 -4.48
C GLN A 78 -1.28 23.79 -5.61
N MET A 79 -0.74 23.28 -6.72
CA MET A 79 -1.53 22.68 -7.78
C MET A 79 -2.27 21.44 -7.28
N ALA A 80 -1.62 20.57 -6.52
CA ALA A 80 -2.25 19.40 -5.91
C ALA A 80 -3.37 19.80 -4.94
N LYS A 81 -3.15 20.83 -4.11
CA LYS A 81 -4.16 21.43 -3.23
C LYS A 81 -5.38 21.93 -4.00
N ASN A 82 -5.16 22.73 -5.03
CA ASN A 82 -6.22 23.28 -5.87
C ASN A 82 -7.02 22.18 -6.56
N ASN A 83 -6.33 21.15 -7.08
CA ASN A 83 -6.98 19.98 -7.66
C ASN A 83 -7.84 19.24 -6.62
N PHE A 84 -7.31 19.00 -5.42
CA PHE A 84 -8.07 18.38 -4.33
C PHE A 84 -9.32 19.19 -3.97
N MET A 85 -9.16 20.49 -3.72
CA MET A 85 -10.28 21.38 -3.36
C MET A 85 -11.35 21.46 -4.45
N SER A 86 -10.96 21.46 -5.74
CA SER A 86 -11.92 21.52 -6.85
C SER A 86 -12.80 20.26 -7.01
N THR A 87 -12.47 19.16 -6.32
CA THR A 87 -13.30 17.94 -6.32
C THR A 87 -14.35 17.91 -5.20
N LEU A 88 -14.33 18.90 -4.31
CA LEU A 88 -15.16 18.94 -3.11
C LEU A 88 -16.19 20.06 -3.20
N SER A 89 -17.36 19.82 -2.61
CA SER A 89 -18.39 20.84 -2.44
C SER A 89 -18.03 21.83 -1.33
N GLU A 90 -18.67 23.01 -1.29
CA GLU A 90 -18.49 24.00 -0.23
C GLU A 90 -18.77 23.43 1.17
N GLU A 91 -19.79 22.56 1.29
CA GLU A 91 -20.13 21.89 2.55
C GLU A 91 -19.03 20.91 2.99
N GLU A 92 -18.44 20.16 2.06
CA GLU A 92 -17.33 19.26 2.35
C GLU A 92 -16.06 20.04 2.74
N LEU A 93 -15.77 21.14 2.05
CA LEU A 93 -14.65 22.02 2.38
C LEU A 93 -14.76 22.61 3.79
N ALA A 94 -15.97 22.83 4.29
CA ALA A 94 -16.20 23.33 5.64
C ALA A 94 -15.96 22.28 6.75
N ARG A 95 -15.78 21.00 6.41
CA ARG A 95 -15.58 19.94 7.41
C ARG A 95 -14.16 20.02 8.02
N PRO A 96 -14.01 19.90 9.35
CA PRO A 96 -12.70 20.00 10.01
C PRO A 96 -11.67 18.96 9.51
N ASP A 97 -12.11 17.74 9.20
CA ASP A 97 -11.22 16.69 8.71
C ASP A 97 -10.72 16.94 7.28
N ILE A 98 -11.52 17.65 6.47
CA ILE A 98 -11.14 18.10 5.14
C ILE A 98 -10.20 19.30 5.22
N GLN A 99 -10.49 20.27 6.08
CA GLN A 99 -9.61 21.42 6.30
C GLN A 99 -8.20 20.97 6.71
N LYS A 100 -8.10 19.98 7.61
CA LYS A 100 -6.83 19.38 7.99
C LYS A 100 -6.05 18.79 6.81
N ARG A 101 -6.74 18.19 5.83
CA ARG A 101 -6.12 17.68 4.60
C ARG A 101 -5.71 18.80 3.65
N ILE A 102 -6.43 19.92 3.63
CA ILE A 102 -6.07 21.11 2.87
C ILE A 102 -4.79 21.71 3.44
N ASP A 103 -4.70 21.84 4.77
CA ASP A 103 -3.53 22.38 5.47
C ASP A 103 -2.29 21.50 5.28
N PHE A 104 -2.45 20.18 5.18
CA PHE A 104 -1.36 19.26 4.83
C PHE A 104 -0.67 19.63 3.51
N TYR A 105 -1.39 20.17 2.52
CA TYR A 105 -0.76 20.60 1.27
C TYR A 105 0.12 21.84 1.42
N ASP A 106 -0.08 22.64 2.48
CA ASP A 106 0.75 23.80 2.81
C ASP A 106 1.95 23.44 3.70
N SER A 107 2.00 22.19 4.18
CA SER A 107 2.99 21.77 5.15
C SER A 107 4.42 21.80 4.60
N PRO A 108 5.42 22.21 5.41
CA PRO A 108 6.81 22.22 4.98
C PRO A 108 7.32 20.81 4.67
N GLU A 109 6.88 19.79 5.40
CA GLU A 109 7.31 18.40 5.19
C GLU A 109 6.89 17.87 3.81
N LEU A 110 5.67 18.19 3.36
CA LEU A 110 5.24 17.80 2.01
C LEU A 110 6.02 18.54 0.93
N ARG A 111 6.38 19.81 1.17
CA ARG A 111 7.23 20.58 0.25
C ARG A 111 8.62 19.99 0.14
N GLU A 112 9.25 19.61 1.26
CA GLU A 112 10.55 18.92 1.24
C GLU A 112 10.47 17.59 0.48
N LEU A 113 9.48 16.75 0.77
CA LEU A 113 9.27 15.49 0.02
C LEU A 113 9.10 15.77 -1.48
N THR A 114 8.40 16.83 -1.85
CA THR A 114 8.22 17.21 -3.25
C THR A 114 9.54 17.63 -3.91
N LYS A 115 10.43 18.31 -3.20
CA LYS A 115 11.78 18.63 -3.71
C LYS A 115 12.60 17.36 -3.92
N GLU A 116 12.60 16.46 -2.93
CA GLU A 116 13.31 15.19 -3.03
C GLU A 116 12.84 14.38 -4.24
N VAL A 117 11.53 14.36 -4.51
CA VAL A 117 10.95 13.71 -5.69
C VAL A 117 11.44 14.37 -6.99
N MET A 118 11.54 15.70 -7.02
CA MET A 118 12.04 16.42 -8.19
C MET A 118 13.53 16.19 -8.45
N GLU A 119 14.33 16.04 -7.40
CA GLU A 119 15.77 15.81 -7.49
C GLU A 119 16.10 14.36 -7.83
N SER A 120 15.45 13.41 -7.15
CA SER A 120 15.69 11.98 -7.32
C SER A 120 14.91 11.36 -8.48
N GLY A 121 13.80 11.97 -8.88
CA GLY A 121 12.82 11.36 -9.79
C GLY A 121 12.01 10.22 -9.16
N SER A 122 12.16 9.97 -7.86
CA SER A 122 11.51 8.88 -7.13
C SER A 122 10.50 9.41 -6.11
N TYR A 123 9.33 8.79 -6.04
CA TYR A 123 8.31 9.11 -5.04
C TYR A 123 8.09 7.97 -4.05
N SER A 124 8.35 8.25 -2.78
CA SER A 124 8.06 7.35 -1.66
C SER A 124 6.65 7.59 -1.14
N ARG A 125 5.70 6.74 -1.56
CA ARG A 125 4.31 6.85 -1.08
C ARG A 125 4.17 6.53 0.40
N ARG A 126 5.03 5.66 0.92
CA ARG A 126 5.13 5.36 2.36
C ARG A 126 5.47 6.61 3.15
N GLU A 127 6.44 7.39 2.68
CA GLU A 127 6.86 8.64 3.31
C GLU A 127 5.76 9.71 3.24
N PHE A 128 5.10 9.83 2.10
CA PHE A 128 3.90 10.66 1.97
C PHE A 128 2.81 10.29 3.00
N TRP A 129 2.59 9.00 3.25
CA TRP A 129 1.63 8.53 4.25
C TRP A 129 2.11 8.78 5.68
N ASN A 130 3.39 8.57 5.96
CA ASN A 130 3.98 8.88 7.27
C ASN A 130 3.83 10.36 7.63
N ILE A 131 4.04 11.28 6.68
CA ILE A 131 3.82 12.72 6.90
C ILE A 131 2.35 13.03 7.20
N ARG A 132 1.41 12.37 6.50
CA ARG A 132 -0.03 12.54 6.79
C ARG A 132 -0.36 12.07 8.20
N GLU A 133 0.13 10.89 8.57
CA GLU A 133 -0.13 10.31 9.89
C GLU A 133 0.50 11.13 11.01
N SER A 134 1.72 11.67 10.81
CA SER A 134 2.38 12.54 11.80
C SER A 134 1.63 13.86 12.04
N GLN A 135 0.91 14.35 11.02
CA GLN A 135 -0.01 15.48 11.16
C GLN A 135 -1.36 15.07 11.74
N GLY A 136 -1.57 13.78 12.08
CA GLY A 136 -2.81 13.23 12.61
C GLY A 136 -3.93 13.13 11.58
N ILE A 137 -3.60 13.02 10.29
CA ILE A 137 -4.55 12.69 9.24
C ILE A 137 -4.58 11.16 9.13
N PRO A 138 -5.74 10.51 9.35
CA PRO A 138 -5.80 9.06 9.34
C PRO A 138 -5.42 8.51 7.97
N VAL A 139 -4.50 7.55 7.97
CA VAL A 139 -4.09 6.76 6.82
C VAL A 139 -4.70 5.38 6.96
N ASP A 140 -5.44 4.94 5.94
CA ASP A 140 -5.92 3.58 5.86
C ASP A 140 -4.85 2.70 5.20
N TRP A 141 -3.92 2.20 6.02
CA TRP A 141 -2.89 1.28 5.59
C TRP A 141 -3.46 -0.02 4.97
N GLY A 142 -4.69 -0.38 5.34
CA GLY A 142 -5.42 -1.54 4.82
C GLY A 142 -6.20 -1.27 3.53
N VAL A 143 -6.13 -0.08 2.94
CA VAL A 143 -6.95 0.28 1.77
C VAL A 143 -6.73 -0.66 0.59
N TYR A 144 -5.49 -1.11 0.36
CA TYR A 144 -5.18 -2.02 -0.74
C TYR A 144 -5.69 -3.43 -0.47
N THR A 145 -5.59 -3.91 0.78
CA THR A 145 -6.18 -5.19 1.19
C THR A 145 -7.70 -5.15 1.03
N GLN A 146 -8.36 -4.07 1.46
CA GLN A 146 -9.81 -3.91 1.31
C GLN A 146 -10.22 -3.88 -0.16
N LEU A 147 -9.46 -3.16 -1.00
CA LEU A 147 -9.68 -3.11 -2.44
C LEU A 147 -9.54 -4.50 -3.07
N PHE A 148 -8.49 -5.25 -2.72
CA PHE A 148 -8.29 -6.63 -3.15
C PHE A 148 -9.47 -7.50 -2.73
N ARG A 149 -9.84 -7.51 -1.44
CA ARG A 149 -10.91 -8.36 -0.88
C ARG A 149 -12.29 -8.06 -1.47
N LYS A 150 -12.52 -6.84 -1.96
CA LYS A 150 -13.76 -6.48 -2.66
C LYS A 150 -13.94 -7.26 -3.97
N VAL A 151 -12.85 -7.64 -4.63
CA VAL A 151 -12.88 -8.38 -5.91
C VAL A 151 -12.48 -9.85 -5.74
N PHE A 152 -11.65 -10.15 -4.75
CA PHE A 152 -11.16 -11.48 -4.40
C PHE A 152 -11.52 -11.80 -2.93
N PRO A 153 -12.75 -12.26 -2.64
CA PRO A 153 -13.21 -12.47 -1.27
C PRO A 153 -12.43 -13.54 -0.50
N THR A 154 -11.78 -14.45 -1.23
CA THR A 154 -11.00 -15.59 -0.71
C THR A 154 -9.64 -15.64 -1.38
N GLY A 155 -8.73 -16.48 -0.86
CA GLY A 155 -7.38 -16.66 -1.44
C GLY A 155 -6.45 -15.49 -1.16
N GLU A 156 -5.16 -15.69 -1.41
CA GLU A 156 -4.15 -14.63 -1.34
C GLU A 156 -3.83 -14.11 -2.74
N PRO A 157 -3.27 -12.90 -2.91
CA PRO A 157 -2.92 -12.37 -4.23
C PRO A 157 -2.09 -13.35 -5.07
N GLU A 158 -1.21 -14.14 -4.45
CA GLU A 158 -0.36 -15.15 -5.09
C GLU A 158 -1.19 -16.26 -5.78
N ASP A 159 -2.34 -16.63 -5.24
CA ASP A 159 -3.22 -17.66 -5.80
C ASP A 159 -3.77 -17.25 -7.18
N TYR A 160 -3.90 -15.93 -7.41
CA TYR A 160 -4.40 -15.34 -8.64
C TYR A 160 -3.27 -14.89 -9.59
N GLU A 161 -2.01 -14.98 -9.16
CA GLU A 161 -0.87 -14.55 -9.97
C GLU A 161 -0.79 -15.26 -11.34
N PRO A 162 -1.06 -16.57 -11.47
CA PRO A 162 -1.06 -17.24 -12.78
C PRO A 162 -2.07 -16.65 -13.78
N GLU A 163 -3.28 -16.30 -13.33
CA GLU A 163 -4.32 -15.67 -14.15
C GLU A 163 -3.82 -14.30 -14.65
N MET A 164 -3.28 -13.49 -13.74
CA MET A 164 -2.81 -12.13 -14.01
C MET A 164 -1.59 -12.11 -14.93
N ARG A 165 -0.64 -13.04 -14.73
CA ARG A 165 0.51 -13.23 -15.64
C ARG A 165 0.05 -13.62 -17.04
N LEU A 166 -0.93 -14.51 -17.15
CA LEU A 166 -1.47 -14.95 -18.45
C LEU A 166 -2.18 -13.82 -19.19
N GLU A 167 -3.02 -13.04 -18.51
CA GLU A 167 -3.68 -11.87 -19.09
C GLU A 167 -2.67 -10.84 -19.60
N LEU A 168 -1.69 -10.47 -18.78
CA LEU A 168 -0.65 -9.52 -19.17
C LEU A 168 0.25 -10.06 -20.29
N ALA A 169 0.61 -11.35 -20.27
CA ALA A 169 1.38 -11.99 -21.33
C ALA A 169 0.63 -11.94 -22.69
N LYS A 170 -0.69 -12.19 -22.70
CA LYS A 170 -1.51 -12.06 -23.91
C LYS A 170 -1.49 -10.64 -24.45
N LEU A 171 -1.54 -9.63 -23.58
CA LEU A 171 -1.45 -8.22 -24.00
C LEU A 171 -0.08 -7.89 -24.61
N PHE A 172 1.02 -8.43 -24.07
CA PHE A 172 2.34 -8.25 -24.67
C PHE A 172 2.48 -8.92 -26.03
N LEU A 173 1.95 -10.13 -26.22
CA LEU A 173 1.97 -10.81 -27.52
C LEU A 173 1.07 -10.15 -28.56
N ALA A 174 0.00 -9.47 -28.12
CA ALA A 174 -0.90 -8.72 -28.99
C ALA A 174 -0.39 -7.30 -29.32
N ALA A 175 0.62 -6.80 -28.58
CA ALA A 175 1.18 -5.48 -28.82
C ALA A 175 2.04 -5.45 -30.09
N GLU A 176 2.05 -4.30 -30.78
CA GLU A 176 2.89 -4.12 -31.96
C GLU A 176 4.38 -4.27 -31.59
N PRO A 177 5.19 -5.03 -32.37
CA PRO A 177 6.61 -5.13 -32.12
C PRO A 177 7.28 -3.76 -32.17
N VAL A 178 8.08 -3.45 -31.16
CA VAL A 178 8.86 -2.20 -31.13
C VAL A 178 10.29 -2.42 -31.57
N ASP A 179 10.86 -1.43 -32.25
CA ASP A 179 12.28 -1.40 -32.59
C ASP A 179 13.11 -1.32 -31.30
N GLN A 180 13.82 -2.40 -30.98
CA GLN A 180 14.66 -2.49 -29.79
C GLN A 180 15.88 -1.54 -29.86
N ALA A 181 16.28 -1.09 -31.06
CA ALA A 181 17.37 -0.13 -31.22
C ALA A 181 16.93 1.31 -30.90
N ALA A 182 15.62 1.60 -30.94
CA ALA A 182 15.11 2.93 -30.67
C ALA A 182 15.14 3.25 -29.15
N PRO A 183 15.81 4.34 -28.72
CA PRO A 183 15.92 4.69 -27.31
C PRO A 183 14.54 4.81 -26.62
N GLY A 184 14.38 4.04 -25.54
CA GLY A 184 13.17 4.02 -24.72
C GLY A 184 11.94 3.37 -25.35
N ALA A 185 12.04 2.78 -26.56
CA ALA A 185 10.89 2.17 -27.22
C ALA A 185 10.31 0.97 -26.43
N VAL A 186 11.18 0.12 -25.89
CA VAL A 186 10.78 -1.02 -25.03
C VAL A 186 10.08 -0.55 -23.75
N LEU A 187 10.60 0.51 -23.12
CA LEU A 187 9.98 1.09 -21.92
C LEU A 187 8.59 1.67 -22.23
N ARG A 188 8.46 2.42 -23.33
CA ARG A 188 7.16 2.96 -23.77
C ARG A 188 6.14 1.87 -24.03
N GLN A 189 6.52 0.82 -24.78
CA GLN A 189 5.65 -0.33 -25.02
C GLN A 189 5.20 -0.99 -23.71
N ARG A 190 6.13 -1.19 -22.78
CA ARG A 190 5.83 -1.78 -21.47
C ARG A 190 4.84 -0.94 -20.67
N LEU A 191 5.04 0.37 -20.60
CA LEU A 191 4.14 1.29 -19.91
C LEU A 191 2.76 1.33 -20.57
N GLU A 192 2.70 1.27 -21.90
CA GLU A 192 1.44 1.23 -22.66
C GLU A 192 0.65 -0.06 -22.38
N VAL A 193 1.31 -1.23 -22.53
CA VAL A 193 0.70 -2.54 -22.24
C VAL A 193 0.27 -2.63 -20.79
N TYR A 194 1.10 -2.18 -19.85
CA TYR A 194 0.77 -2.17 -18.42
C TYR A 194 -0.40 -1.24 -18.10
N SER A 195 -0.45 -0.05 -18.71
CA SER A 195 -1.60 0.86 -18.58
C SER A 195 -2.88 0.24 -19.11
N LYS A 196 -2.79 -0.48 -20.24
CA LYS A 196 -3.91 -1.22 -20.81
C LYS A 196 -4.38 -2.33 -19.88
N PHE A 197 -3.45 -3.13 -19.33
CA PHE A 197 -3.73 -4.18 -18.36
C PHE A 197 -4.50 -3.66 -17.14
N ILE A 198 -4.08 -2.52 -16.58
CA ILE A 198 -4.75 -1.88 -15.44
C ILE A 198 -6.15 -1.35 -15.81
N LYS A 199 -6.32 -0.80 -17.02
CA LYS A 199 -7.57 -0.15 -17.44
C LYS A 199 -8.64 -1.11 -17.91
N GLU A 200 -8.25 -2.19 -18.57
CA GLU A 200 -9.19 -3.15 -19.19
C GLU A 200 -9.56 -4.30 -18.27
N GLY A 201 -8.72 -4.62 -17.27
CA GLY A 201 -9.01 -5.68 -16.31
C GLY A 201 -9.67 -5.16 -15.03
N ASP A 202 -10.96 -5.45 -14.86
CA ASP A 202 -11.72 -5.09 -13.65
C ASP A 202 -11.11 -5.67 -12.37
N LYS A 203 -10.38 -6.79 -12.50
CA LYS A 203 -9.67 -7.47 -11.41
C LYS A 203 -8.22 -7.02 -11.24
N THR A 204 -7.62 -6.46 -12.29
CA THR A 204 -6.19 -6.22 -12.37
C THR A 204 -5.72 -5.19 -11.36
N PHE A 205 -6.38 -4.04 -11.29
CA PHE A 205 -5.99 -2.98 -10.35
C PHE A 205 -6.12 -3.44 -8.88
N PRO A 206 -7.25 -4.02 -8.44
CA PRO A 206 -7.37 -4.61 -7.10
C PRO A 206 -6.34 -5.70 -6.81
N TRP A 207 -6.01 -6.54 -7.80
CA TRP A 207 -4.98 -7.56 -7.64
C TRP A 207 -3.59 -6.96 -7.46
N LEU A 208 -3.18 -6.03 -8.32
CA LEU A 208 -1.88 -5.36 -8.24
C LEU A 208 -1.73 -4.61 -6.91
N ALA A 209 -2.79 -3.92 -6.48
CA ALA A 209 -2.87 -3.29 -5.16
C ALA A 209 -2.69 -4.31 -4.02
N GLY A 210 -3.38 -5.45 -4.07
CA GLY A 210 -3.24 -6.50 -3.06
C GLY A 210 -1.83 -7.12 -3.03
N ARG A 211 -1.25 -7.39 -4.21
CA ARG A 211 0.04 -8.07 -4.36
C ARG A 211 1.24 -7.19 -4.01
N PHE A 212 1.20 -5.92 -4.43
CA PHE A 212 2.33 -5.00 -4.34
C PHE A 212 2.07 -3.81 -3.42
N GLY A 213 0.93 -3.76 -2.73
CA GLY A 213 0.64 -2.75 -1.71
C GLY A 213 0.87 -1.31 -2.17
N ILE A 214 1.65 -0.58 -1.37
CA ILE A 214 2.00 0.83 -1.60
C ILE A 214 3.00 0.98 -2.76
N GLU A 215 3.82 -0.04 -2.98
CA GLU A 215 4.87 -0.09 -3.99
C GLU A 215 4.27 -0.10 -5.41
N PHE A 216 3.03 -0.57 -5.58
CA PHE A 216 2.29 -0.53 -6.85
C PHE A 216 2.16 0.90 -7.41
N ASP A 217 1.85 1.89 -6.57
CA ASP A 217 1.60 3.26 -7.03
C ASP A 217 2.87 3.93 -7.59
N ALA A 218 4.04 3.58 -7.04
CA ALA A 218 5.33 4.08 -7.53
C ALA A 218 5.60 3.61 -8.98
N ALA A 219 5.16 2.40 -9.35
CA ALA A 219 5.30 1.88 -10.71
C ALA A 219 4.48 2.68 -11.72
N ILE A 220 3.29 3.16 -11.33
CA ILE A 220 2.44 4.00 -12.19
C ILE A 220 3.06 5.38 -12.41
N MET A 221 3.76 5.91 -11.41
CA MET A 221 4.36 7.26 -11.45
C MET A 221 5.73 7.32 -12.14
N GLY A 222 6.16 6.23 -12.77
CA GLY A 222 7.36 6.23 -13.61
C GLY A 222 8.66 5.98 -12.85
N ASN A 223 8.61 5.67 -11.54
CA ASN A 223 9.77 5.12 -10.85
C ASN A 223 9.89 3.64 -11.19
N THR A 224 10.70 3.34 -12.20
CA THR A 224 10.85 1.98 -12.75
C THR A 224 12.03 1.21 -12.18
N GLU A 225 13.01 1.90 -11.57
CA GLU A 225 14.19 1.24 -11.03
C GLU A 225 13.89 0.70 -9.64
N ASN A 226 14.13 -0.60 -9.43
CA ASN A 226 13.89 -1.31 -8.17
C ASN A 226 12.42 -1.43 -7.71
N ASN A 227 11.45 -1.14 -8.58
CA ASN A 227 10.05 -1.36 -8.25
C ASN A 227 9.66 -2.85 -8.48
N PRO A 228 9.16 -3.57 -7.46
CA PRO A 228 8.83 -4.99 -7.59
C PRO A 228 7.71 -5.28 -8.59
N ALA A 229 6.71 -4.39 -8.70
CA ALA A 229 5.65 -4.52 -9.70
C ALA A 229 6.21 -4.36 -11.12
N PHE A 230 7.17 -3.43 -11.30
CA PHE A 230 7.78 -3.20 -12.61
C PHE A 230 8.70 -4.36 -13.04
N GLU A 231 9.48 -4.93 -12.11
CA GLU A 231 10.27 -6.14 -12.37
C GLU A 231 9.37 -7.35 -12.68
N TRP A 232 8.23 -7.49 -12.00
CA TRP A 232 7.22 -8.49 -12.35
C TRP A 232 6.67 -8.30 -13.76
N VAL A 233 6.31 -7.07 -14.17
CA VAL A 233 5.85 -6.79 -15.54
C VAL A 233 6.92 -7.12 -16.57
N LYS A 234 8.18 -6.77 -16.30
CA LYS A 234 9.32 -7.07 -17.17
C LYS A 234 9.56 -8.57 -17.31
N ASP A 235 9.44 -9.33 -16.22
CA ASP A 235 9.53 -10.79 -16.26
C ASP A 235 8.40 -11.40 -17.11
N VAL A 236 7.16 -10.92 -16.95
CA VAL A 236 6.03 -11.37 -17.78
C VAL A 236 6.27 -11.05 -19.25
N GLN A 237 6.79 -9.86 -19.57
CA GLN A 237 7.14 -9.48 -20.95
C GLN A 237 8.18 -10.44 -21.55
N GLN A 238 9.24 -10.77 -20.81
CA GLN A 238 10.31 -11.66 -21.26
C GLN A 238 9.84 -13.11 -21.45
N ASN A 239 8.86 -13.54 -20.66
CA ASN A 239 8.36 -14.92 -20.65
C ASN A 239 6.99 -15.08 -21.33
N ALA A 240 6.47 -14.05 -22.01
CA ALA A 240 5.08 -14.01 -22.48
C ALA A 240 4.70 -15.23 -23.34
N THR A 241 5.55 -15.62 -24.30
CA THR A 241 5.32 -16.79 -25.17
C THR A 241 5.22 -18.09 -24.37
N ASN A 242 6.11 -18.28 -23.39
CA ASN A 242 6.13 -19.49 -22.57
C ASN A 242 4.92 -19.57 -21.63
N ILE A 243 4.51 -18.43 -21.06
CA ILE A 243 3.33 -18.33 -20.20
C ILE A 243 2.06 -18.72 -20.98
N VAL A 244 1.88 -18.16 -22.18
CA VAL A 244 0.70 -18.47 -23.01
C VAL A 244 0.71 -19.92 -23.48
N ALA A 245 1.84 -20.42 -23.99
CA ALA A 245 1.97 -21.82 -24.43
C ALA A 245 1.73 -22.82 -23.28
N GLY A 246 2.22 -22.52 -22.07
CA GLY A 246 2.01 -23.36 -20.88
C GLY A 246 0.54 -23.43 -20.44
N ALA A 247 -0.18 -22.31 -20.51
CA ALA A 247 -1.62 -22.26 -20.21
C ALA A 247 -2.45 -23.07 -21.24
N GLU A 248 -2.09 -23.00 -22.52
CA GLU A 248 -2.74 -23.79 -23.58
C GLU A 248 -2.50 -25.29 -23.40
N ALA A 249 -1.27 -25.70 -23.05
CA ALA A 249 -0.91 -27.10 -22.88
C ALA A 249 -1.60 -27.75 -21.66
N THR A 250 -1.83 -27.00 -20.59
CA THR A 250 -2.51 -27.48 -19.39
C THR A 250 -4.03 -27.53 -19.53
N GLY A 251 -4.59 -27.02 -20.64
CA GLY A 251 -6.03 -26.88 -20.81
C GLY A 251 -6.65 -25.95 -19.76
N ALA A 252 -5.84 -25.08 -19.15
CA ALA A 252 -6.29 -24.03 -18.25
C ALA A 252 -7.02 -22.97 -19.09
N SER A 253 -8.24 -23.31 -19.52
CA SER A 253 -9.21 -22.32 -19.96
C SER A 253 -9.40 -21.39 -18.76
N VAL A 254 -8.99 -20.13 -18.91
CA VAL A 254 -9.34 -19.07 -17.97
C VAL A 254 -10.85 -19.14 -17.87
N THR A 255 -11.34 -19.77 -16.81
CA THR A 255 -12.77 -19.99 -16.61
C THR A 255 -13.42 -18.63 -16.74
N ASP A 256 -14.36 -18.48 -17.67
CA ASP A 256 -15.25 -17.33 -17.77
C ASP A 256 -16.09 -17.27 -16.47
N ALA A 257 -15.46 -16.89 -15.37
CA ALA A 257 -16.08 -16.71 -14.06
C ALA A 257 -16.88 -15.41 -14.00
N ASN A 258 -17.39 -14.96 -15.15
CA ASN A 258 -18.18 -13.74 -15.29
C ASN A 258 -19.69 -14.00 -15.42
N THR A 259 -20.18 -15.19 -15.05
CA THR A 259 -21.63 -15.47 -15.08
C THR A 259 -22.13 -16.20 -13.85
N SER A 260 -22.00 -15.57 -12.68
CA SER A 260 -23.03 -15.53 -11.64
C SER A 260 -22.42 -14.88 -10.40
N ALA A 261 -22.70 -13.58 -10.23
CA ALA A 261 -22.72 -12.99 -8.90
C ALA A 261 -23.79 -13.75 -8.11
N SER A 262 -23.36 -14.81 -7.43
CA SER A 262 -24.19 -15.57 -6.51
C SER A 262 -24.73 -14.58 -5.48
N SER A 263 -26.05 -14.52 -5.37
CA SER A 263 -26.75 -13.86 -4.27
C SER A 263 -26.32 -14.57 -2.98
N TRP A 264 -25.34 -14.04 -2.28
CA TRP A 264 -24.88 -14.56 -0.99
C TRP A 264 -25.95 -14.29 0.08
N ASP A 265 -26.85 -15.26 0.24
CA ASP A 265 -27.71 -15.41 1.41
C ASP A 265 -26.85 -15.95 2.57
N LEU A 266 -26.56 -15.08 3.54
CA LEU A 266 -25.68 -15.33 4.70
C LEU A 266 -26.36 -16.12 5.84
N SER A 267 -27.39 -16.90 5.55
CA SER A 267 -28.24 -17.53 6.58
C SER A 267 -27.72 -18.84 7.19
N SER A 268 -26.54 -19.35 6.79
CA SER A 268 -26.15 -20.70 7.21
C SER A 268 -24.65 -20.91 7.36
N ALA A 269 -24.05 -20.37 8.44
CA ALA A 269 -22.73 -20.79 8.92
C ALA A 269 -22.50 -20.39 10.38
N MET A 270 -23.23 -21.01 11.32
CA MET A 270 -22.78 -21.15 12.70
C MET A 270 -22.85 -22.63 13.08
N GLU A 271 -21.76 -23.35 12.82
CA GLU A 271 -21.54 -24.65 13.44
C GLU A 271 -20.06 -24.78 13.78
N SER A 272 -19.76 -24.62 15.08
CA SER A 272 -18.44 -24.71 15.67
C SER A 272 -17.99 -26.17 15.79
N PRO A 273 -16.72 -26.52 15.50
CA PRO A 273 -16.13 -27.75 16.01
C PRO A 273 -15.44 -27.52 17.37
N PRO A 274 -15.43 -28.52 18.27
CA PRO A 274 -14.84 -28.44 19.59
C PRO A 274 -13.32 -28.66 19.60
N ALA A 275 -12.71 -28.17 20.68
CA ALA A 275 -11.28 -28.21 20.99
C ALA A 275 -10.68 -29.63 21.02
N SER A 276 -9.40 -29.74 20.64
CA SER A 276 -8.59 -30.94 20.86
C SER A 276 -7.27 -30.59 21.56
N HIS A 277 -6.93 -31.44 22.51
CA HIS A 277 -5.92 -31.29 23.55
C HIS A 277 -4.47 -31.40 23.06
N SER A 278 -3.60 -30.67 23.76
CA SER A 278 -2.14 -30.82 23.75
C SER A 278 -1.71 -32.05 24.57
N GLU A 279 -0.67 -32.74 24.12
CA GLU A 279 0.17 -33.56 25.00
C GLU A 279 1.65 -33.38 24.64
N THR A 280 2.45 -33.34 25.69
CA THR A 280 3.84 -32.88 25.81
C THR A 280 4.80 -34.06 25.75
N GLU A 281 5.95 -33.92 25.07
CA GLU A 281 7.16 -34.65 25.45
C GLU A 281 8.42 -33.77 25.33
N VAL A 282 9.23 -33.83 26.39
CA VAL A 282 10.52 -33.16 26.63
C VAL A 282 11.64 -34.13 26.30
N PRO A 283 12.82 -33.67 25.83
CA PRO A 283 14.05 -34.19 26.44
C PRO A 283 15.18 -33.17 26.66
N THR A 284 15.56 -33.08 27.93
CA THR A 284 16.92 -33.15 28.54
C THR A 284 18.15 -32.60 27.80
N THR A 285 18.78 -31.63 28.46
CA THR A 285 20.12 -31.04 28.27
C THR A 285 21.28 -31.99 28.57
N PRO A 286 22.49 -31.64 28.10
CA PRO A 286 23.68 -31.76 28.94
C PRO A 286 24.51 -30.48 29.05
N ASP A 287 25.05 -30.29 30.25
CA ASP A 287 26.00 -29.27 30.71
C ASP A 287 27.28 -29.19 29.88
N THR A 288 27.85 -27.98 29.76
CA THR A 288 29.29 -27.76 29.66
C THR A 288 29.68 -26.42 30.28
N SER A 289 30.30 -26.49 31.45
CA SER A 289 31.04 -25.39 32.09
C SER A 289 32.41 -25.20 31.43
N GLY A 290 32.77 -23.95 31.14
CA GLY A 290 34.11 -23.52 30.77
C GLY A 290 34.44 -22.19 31.44
N SER A 291 35.07 -22.25 32.62
CA SER A 291 35.61 -21.10 33.35
C SER A 291 36.96 -20.71 32.73
N VAL A 292 37.07 -19.48 32.22
CA VAL A 292 38.35 -18.89 31.78
C VAL A 292 38.81 -17.90 32.84
N LEU A 293 39.93 -18.24 33.49
CA LEU A 293 40.67 -17.39 34.42
C LEU A 293 41.26 -16.18 33.67
N ARG A 294 40.82 -14.97 34.04
CA ARG A 294 41.49 -13.70 33.69
C ARG A 294 42.58 -13.39 34.72
N THR A 295 43.71 -12.86 34.25
CA THR A 295 44.90 -12.55 35.05
C THR A 295 44.84 -11.13 35.63
N ASP A 296 45.45 -10.94 36.80
CA ASP A 296 45.39 -9.70 37.60
C ASP A 296 45.92 -8.44 36.87
N ALA A 297 46.72 -8.61 35.80
CA ALA A 297 47.24 -7.50 35.00
C ALA A 297 46.16 -6.82 34.12
N GLU A 298 45.08 -7.52 33.75
CA GLU A 298 43.96 -6.93 32.99
C GLU A 298 43.04 -6.09 33.89
N ILE A 299 42.99 -6.38 35.19
CA ILE A 299 42.12 -5.70 36.16
C ILE A 299 42.68 -4.31 36.51
N GLU A 300 44.00 -4.16 36.65
CA GLU A 300 44.62 -2.86 36.96
C GLU A 300 44.53 -1.85 35.79
N ALA A 301 44.51 -2.32 34.54
CA ALA A 301 44.33 -1.45 33.37
C ALA A 301 42.90 -0.87 33.27
N ALA A 302 41.89 -1.60 33.74
CA ALA A 302 40.50 -1.15 33.74
C ALA A 302 40.21 -0.09 34.82
N ILE A 303 40.87 -0.18 35.98
CA ILE A 303 40.68 0.76 37.10
C ILE A 303 41.38 2.10 36.83
N LYS A 304 42.51 2.10 36.12
CA LYS A 304 43.23 3.36 35.81
C LYS A 304 42.52 4.24 34.77
N LYS A 305 41.59 3.67 33.99
CA LYS A 305 40.76 4.40 33.01
C LYS A 305 39.53 5.09 33.65
N SER A 306 39.17 4.74 34.89
CA SER A 306 37.99 5.28 35.58
C SER A 306 38.29 6.45 36.54
N LEU A 307 39.54 6.94 36.61
CA LEU A 307 39.97 7.97 37.56
C LEU A 307 40.38 9.31 36.92
N THR A 308 40.10 9.53 35.64
CA THR A 308 40.24 10.87 35.02
C THR A 308 39.03 11.75 35.34
N PRO A 309 39.19 12.92 36.00
CA PRO A 309 38.07 13.80 36.33
C PRO A 309 37.55 14.51 35.08
N GLN A 310 36.26 14.34 34.77
CA GLN A 310 35.55 15.17 33.81
C GLN A 310 35.05 16.46 34.51
N PRO A 311 35.11 17.63 33.86
CA PRO A 311 34.56 18.89 34.36
C PRO A 311 33.00 18.85 34.40
N PRO A 312 32.35 19.66 35.25
CA PRO A 312 30.96 19.45 35.65
C PRO A 312 29.96 19.81 34.55
N ASP A 313 28.99 18.90 34.36
CA ASP A 313 27.81 19.05 33.53
C ASP A 313 26.87 20.16 34.04
N ILE A 314 26.49 21.06 33.14
CA ILE A 314 25.35 21.96 33.29
C ILE A 314 24.13 21.20 32.79
N LEU A 315 23.18 20.96 33.70
CA LEU A 315 21.88 20.35 33.48
C LEU A 315 21.17 20.91 32.24
N THR A 316 20.99 20.07 31.22
CA THR A 316 20.00 20.26 30.15
C THR A 316 19.17 18.99 30.04
N ASN A 317 18.18 18.84 30.93
CA ASN A 317 17.18 17.78 30.86
C ASN A 317 16.08 18.20 29.87
N GLN A 318 16.13 17.66 28.66
CA GLN A 318 14.97 17.28 27.83
C GLN A 318 15.52 16.62 26.56
N GLN A 319 15.97 15.37 26.69
CA GLN A 319 16.22 14.50 25.55
C GLN A 319 14.92 13.72 25.31
N LEU A 320 14.13 14.18 24.34
CA LEU A 320 13.01 13.42 23.82
C LEU A 320 13.61 12.22 23.06
N ASP A 321 13.38 11.01 23.56
CA ASP A 321 13.79 9.78 22.88
C ASP A 321 13.22 9.80 21.45
N THR A 322 14.10 9.85 20.45
CA THR A 322 13.66 9.86 19.05
C THR A 322 13.21 8.45 18.65
N PRO A 323 12.24 8.29 17.72
CA PRO A 323 11.73 6.97 17.30
C PRO A 323 12.81 5.94 16.88
N SER A 324 13.99 6.43 16.47
CA SER A 324 15.15 5.63 16.07
C SER A 324 15.83 4.89 17.23
N GLU A 325 15.87 5.48 18.44
CA GLU A 325 16.52 4.85 19.60
C GLU A 325 15.71 3.66 20.14
N ILE A 326 14.37 3.74 20.06
CA ILE A 326 13.47 2.67 20.47
C ILE A 326 13.63 1.43 19.55
N GLN A 327 13.76 1.65 18.24
CA GLN A 327 14.02 0.56 17.29
C GLN A 327 15.38 -0.09 17.51
N SER A 328 16.44 0.71 17.70
CA SER A 328 17.79 0.20 17.97
C SER A 328 17.86 -0.66 19.24
N ASN A 329 17.18 -0.24 20.30
CA ASN A 329 17.12 -1.01 21.56
C ASN A 329 16.32 -2.32 21.42
N LEU A 330 15.27 -2.34 20.60
CA LEU A 330 14.52 -3.55 20.30
C LEU A 330 15.40 -4.55 19.53
N GLU A 331 16.06 -4.11 18.46
CA GLU A 331 16.92 -4.96 17.64
C GLU A 331 18.06 -5.58 18.45
N ASN A 332 18.75 -4.77 19.27
CA ASN A 332 19.86 -5.25 20.09
C ASN A 332 19.41 -6.29 21.13
N ASN A 333 18.24 -6.10 21.75
CA ASN A 333 17.69 -7.07 22.70
C ASN A 333 17.25 -8.38 22.03
N LEU A 334 16.66 -8.30 20.83
CA LEU A 334 16.26 -9.50 20.08
C LEU A 334 17.48 -10.26 19.54
N LYS A 335 18.49 -9.56 19.00
CA LYS A 335 19.76 -10.17 18.56
C LYS A 335 20.52 -10.88 19.69
N ALA A 336 20.40 -10.39 20.93
CA ALA A 336 21.06 -11.00 22.08
C ALA A 336 20.37 -12.29 22.57
N GLN A 337 19.07 -12.45 22.32
CA GLN A 337 18.27 -13.54 22.89
C GLN A 337 17.91 -14.63 21.88
N PHE A 338 17.94 -14.32 20.58
CA PHE A 338 17.63 -15.26 19.52
C PHE A 338 18.84 -15.50 18.62
N SER A 339 18.83 -16.62 17.89
CA SER A 339 19.82 -16.82 16.82
C SER A 339 19.62 -15.76 15.72
N SER A 340 20.70 -15.43 15.00
CA SER A 340 20.65 -14.45 13.90
C SER A 340 19.58 -14.81 12.86
N GLU A 341 19.44 -16.09 12.52
CA GLU A 341 18.46 -16.56 11.54
C GLU A 341 17.00 -16.38 12.03
N ARG A 342 16.72 -16.63 13.32
CA ARG A 342 15.38 -16.40 13.89
C ARG A 342 15.06 -14.91 13.95
N PHE A 343 16.05 -14.09 14.28
CA PHE A 343 15.92 -12.64 14.31
C PHE A 343 15.62 -12.07 12.91
N GLU A 344 16.43 -12.42 11.91
CA GLU A 344 16.26 -11.97 10.52
C GLU A 344 14.88 -12.35 10.00
N ARG A 345 14.46 -13.61 10.17
CA ARG A 345 13.13 -14.07 9.78
C ARG A 345 12.00 -13.28 10.47
N ALA A 346 12.19 -12.91 11.73
CA ALA A 346 11.21 -12.13 12.47
C ALA A 346 11.11 -10.68 11.97
N MET A 347 12.25 -10.05 11.66
CA MET A 347 12.27 -8.71 11.07
C MET A 347 11.67 -8.73 9.67
N ASP A 348 12.06 -9.68 8.82
CA ASP A 348 11.49 -9.84 7.48
C ASP A 348 9.96 -10.02 7.53
N THR A 349 9.46 -10.79 8.50
CA THR A 349 8.01 -10.98 8.69
C THR A 349 7.32 -9.69 9.11
N LEU A 350 7.95 -8.88 9.98
CA LEU A 350 7.40 -7.59 10.39
C LEU A 350 7.46 -6.55 9.28
N ASP A 351 8.52 -6.53 8.48
CA ASP A 351 8.70 -5.61 7.36
C ASP A 351 7.75 -5.94 6.20
N GLN A 352 7.55 -7.23 5.93
CA GLN A 352 6.68 -7.70 4.86
C GLN A 352 5.19 -7.47 5.17
N TYR A 353 4.76 -7.69 6.41
CA TYR A 353 3.33 -7.69 6.77
C TYR A 353 2.91 -6.53 7.68
N GLY A 354 3.85 -5.73 8.17
CA GLY A 354 3.60 -4.67 9.15
C GLY A 354 3.53 -5.18 10.60
N PRO A 355 3.44 -4.28 11.58
CA PRO A 355 3.62 -4.61 12.99
C PRO A 355 2.47 -5.43 13.59
N GLU A 356 1.20 -5.19 13.26
CA GLU A 356 0.09 -6.00 13.78
C GLU A 356 0.03 -7.39 13.14
N GLU A 357 -0.01 -7.45 11.81
CA GLU A 357 -0.16 -8.71 11.07
C GLU A 357 1.12 -9.54 11.12
N GLY A 358 2.30 -8.91 11.11
CA GLY A 358 3.58 -9.58 11.32
C GLY A 358 3.67 -10.24 12.70
N ILE A 359 3.21 -9.60 13.78
CA ILE A 359 3.12 -10.24 15.11
C ILE A 359 2.14 -11.42 15.08
N ARG A 360 0.99 -11.30 14.41
CA ARG A 360 0.02 -12.40 14.28
C ARG A 360 0.65 -13.62 13.61
N ARG A 361 1.36 -13.42 12.50
CA ARG A 361 2.09 -14.46 11.76
C ARG A 361 3.23 -15.05 12.58
N LEU A 362 3.95 -14.22 13.34
CA LEU A 362 4.97 -14.69 14.26
C LEU A 362 4.38 -15.53 15.39
N LYS A 363 3.18 -15.26 15.90
CA LYS A 363 2.55 -16.15 16.90
C LYS A 363 2.30 -17.55 16.38
N GLU A 364 2.00 -17.69 15.09
CA GLU A 364 1.77 -18.98 14.44
C GLU A 364 3.07 -19.74 14.20
N ASN A 365 4.13 -19.05 13.78
CA ASN A 365 5.39 -19.66 13.33
C ASN A 365 6.50 -19.68 14.39
N ASP A 366 6.57 -18.66 15.25
CA ASP A 366 7.57 -18.49 16.32
C ASP A 366 6.97 -17.72 17.53
N PRO A 367 6.17 -18.40 18.38
CA PRO A 367 5.41 -17.77 19.46
C PRO A 367 6.30 -17.13 20.54
N GLU A 368 7.55 -17.58 20.70
CA GLU A 368 8.47 -16.99 21.66
C GLU A 368 8.93 -15.59 21.23
N VAL A 369 9.34 -15.46 19.96
CA VAL A 369 9.75 -14.18 19.38
C VAL A 369 8.59 -13.20 19.37
N ALA A 370 7.39 -13.66 18.98
CA ALA A 370 6.18 -12.83 19.00
C ALA A 370 5.87 -12.28 20.39
N LYS A 371 5.92 -13.14 21.42
CA LYS A 371 5.67 -12.75 22.82
C LYS A 371 6.69 -11.71 23.31
N GLN A 372 7.92 -11.79 22.84
CA GLN A 372 8.98 -10.86 23.21
C GLN A 372 8.79 -9.48 22.56
N ILE A 373 8.47 -9.45 21.28
CA ILE A 373 8.14 -8.23 20.54
C ILE A 373 6.93 -7.54 21.17
N GLU A 374 5.87 -8.30 21.52
CA GLU A 374 4.69 -7.76 22.21
C GLU A 374 5.02 -7.18 23.58
N ARG A 375 5.89 -7.82 24.37
CA ARG A 375 6.34 -7.29 25.65
C ARG A 375 7.06 -5.95 25.51
N HIS A 376 7.95 -5.82 24.52
CA HIS A 376 8.63 -4.56 24.25
C HIS A 376 7.64 -3.48 23.82
N ARG A 377 6.75 -3.78 22.87
CA ARG A 377 5.72 -2.84 22.38
C ARG A 377 4.80 -2.33 23.49
N ASN A 378 4.39 -3.21 24.39
CA ASN A 378 3.53 -2.85 25.52
C ASN A 378 4.27 -2.02 26.57
N ARG A 379 5.57 -2.28 26.80
CA ARG A 379 6.40 -1.48 27.71
C ARG A 379 6.58 -0.04 27.20
N SER A 380 6.87 0.13 25.91
CA SER A 380 6.98 1.45 25.29
C SER A 380 5.68 2.25 25.43
N ARG A 381 4.52 1.61 25.21
CA ARG A 381 3.21 2.26 25.38
C ARG A 381 2.90 2.68 26.82
N SER A 382 3.32 1.90 27.82
CA SER A 382 3.14 2.29 29.23
C SER A 382 4.02 3.48 29.62
N GLU A 383 5.26 3.53 29.13
CA GLU A 383 6.20 4.62 29.44
C GLU A 383 5.74 5.96 28.84
N ASP A 384 5.12 5.95 27.66
CA ASP A 384 4.53 7.15 27.05
C ASP A 384 3.26 7.63 27.77
N SER A 385 2.46 6.71 28.32
CA SER A 385 1.26 7.04 29.08
C SER A 385 1.60 7.77 30.38
N ASP A 386 2.62 7.31 31.11
CA ASP A 386 3.02 7.92 32.39
C ASP A 386 3.65 9.31 32.21
N LYS A 387 4.39 9.53 31.12
CA LYS A 387 4.95 10.86 30.78
C LYS A 387 3.85 11.88 30.43
N SER A 388 2.72 11.44 29.89
CA SER A 388 1.63 12.35 29.48
C SER A 388 0.81 12.90 30.67
N GLU A 389 0.76 12.19 31.80
CA GLU A 389 0.08 12.67 33.01
C GLU A 389 0.93 13.66 33.82
N GLU A 390 2.26 13.56 33.77
CA GLU A 390 3.16 14.44 34.53
C GLU A 390 3.28 15.85 33.90
N VAL A 391 3.05 15.99 32.59
CA VAL A 391 3.04 17.29 31.88
C VAL A 391 1.71 18.06 32.08
N SER A 392 0.66 17.39 32.59
CA SER A 392 -0.66 18.00 32.81
C SER A 392 -0.91 18.50 34.25
N ARG A 393 0.09 18.43 35.13
CA ARG A 393 0.08 19.03 36.48
C ARG A 393 1.06 20.19 36.55
#